data_AF-A0A1V5ZXX3-F1
#
_entry.id   AF-A0A1V5ZXX3-F1
#
_cell.length_a   1.000
_cell.length_b   1.000
_cell.length_c   1.000
_cell.angle_alpha   90.00
_cell.angle_beta   90.00
_cell.angle_gamma   90.00
#
_symmetry.space_group_name_H-M   'P 1'
#
loop_
_entity.id
_entity.type
_entity.pdbx_description
1 polymer ?
#
loop_
_entity_poly.entity_id
_entity_poly.type
_entity_poly.pdbx_seq_one_letter_code
_entity_poly.pdbx_strand_id
1 'polypeptide(L)'
;MEEGLAKIIKDNGLAWYVARIGCRVEFRFLPKPPKNGSEALFAEVDYNAVDIVEEGLTGPLDALIHVWCANRGILLTPVHEMALVGPTATEKDVDHYVSTIGGLVAELVK
;
A
#
# COMPACT_ATOMS: atom_id res chain seq x y z
N MET A 1 9.02 1.34 -9.23
CA MET A 1 8.11 1.24 -8.07
C MET A 1 6.76 0.65 -8.43
N GLU A 2 5.91 1.36 -9.19
CA GLU A 2 4.56 0.88 -9.61
C GLU A 2 4.59 -0.54 -10.21
N GLU A 3 5.46 -0.79 -11.18
CA GLU A 3 5.60 -2.11 -11.82
C GLU A 3 5.99 -3.23 -10.84
N GLY A 4 6.85 -2.92 -9.88
CA GLY A 4 7.28 -3.87 -8.85
C GLY A 4 6.13 -4.25 -7.90
N LEU A 5 5.36 -3.26 -7.46
CA LEU A 5 4.15 -3.49 -6.66
C LEU A 5 3.08 -4.24 -7.46
N ALA A 6 2.87 -3.87 -8.73
CA ALA A 6 1.93 -4.55 -9.61
C ALA A 6 2.30 -6.03 -9.81
N LYS A 7 3.60 -6.33 -9.91
CA LYS A 7 4.11 -7.70 -10.00
C LYS A 7 3.82 -8.49 -8.71
N ILE A 8 4.09 -7.91 -7.53
CA ILE A 8 3.79 -8.56 -6.23
C ILE A 8 2.30 -8.87 -6.12
N ILE A 9 1.43 -7.90 -6.43
CA ILE A 9 -0.03 -8.05 -6.41
C ILE A 9 -0.45 -9.20 -7.33
N LYS A 10 0.03 -9.20 -8.58
CA LYS A 10 -0.31 -10.22 -9.58
C LYS A 10 0.17 -11.62 -9.20
N ASP A 11 1.43 -11.75 -8.78
CA ASP A 11 2.03 -13.05 -8.49
C ASP A 11 1.37 -13.74 -7.29
N ASN A 12 0.85 -12.96 -6.33
CA ASN A 12 0.17 -13.46 -5.14
C ASN A 12 -1.37 -13.46 -5.26
N GLY A 13 -1.92 -13.13 -6.44
CA GLY A 13 -3.37 -13.14 -6.68
C GLY A 13 -4.16 -12.18 -5.79
N LEU A 14 -3.53 -11.10 -5.31
CA LEU A 14 -4.17 -10.16 -4.40
C LEU A 14 -5.24 -9.36 -5.14
N ALA A 15 -6.42 -9.21 -4.52
CA ALA A 15 -7.50 -8.36 -5.02
C ALA A 15 -7.20 -6.88 -4.74
N TRP A 16 -6.01 -6.42 -5.10
CA TRP A 16 -5.48 -5.07 -4.88
C TRP A 16 -5.20 -4.39 -6.22
N TYR A 17 -5.06 -3.06 -6.21
CA TYR A 17 -4.58 -2.31 -7.36
C TYR A 17 -3.45 -1.37 -6.93
N VAL A 18 -2.60 -1.00 -7.88
CA VAL A 18 -1.61 0.07 -7.74
C VAL A 18 -1.84 1.11 -8.82
N ALA A 19 -1.65 2.38 -8.48
CA ALA A 19 -1.76 3.50 -9.41
C ALA A 19 -0.62 4.49 -9.18
N ARG A 20 -0.26 5.21 -10.25
CA ARG A 20 0.76 6.26 -10.24
C ARG A 20 0.22 7.58 -10.77
N ILE A 21 0.59 8.65 -10.08
CA ILE A 21 0.43 10.03 -10.53
C ILE A 21 1.79 10.73 -10.40
N GLY A 22 2.51 10.85 -11.51
CA GLY A 22 3.86 11.44 -11.51
C GLY A 22 4.84 10.64 -10.65
N CYS A 23 5.36 11.27 -9.60
CA CYS A 23 6.28 10.67 -8.62
C CYS A 23 5.57 10.07 -7.38
N ARG A 24 4.24 10.09 -7.33
CA ARG A 24 3.43 9.43 -6.29
C ARG A 24 2.95 8.08 -6.80
N VAL A 25 3.16 7.03 -6.02
CA VAL A 25 2.62 5.69 -6.26
C VAL A 25 1.85 5.24 -5.02
N GLU A 26 0.67 4.67 -5.22
CA GLU A 26 -0.20 4.19 -4.13
C GLU A 26 -0.83 2.87 -4.54
N PHE A 27 -0.97 1.95 -3.59
CA PHE A 27 -1.74 0.72 -3.77
C PHE A 27 -2.85 0.64 -2.73
N ARG A 28 -3.94 -0.05 -3.06
CA ARG A 28 -5.12 -0.17 -2.19
C ARG A 28 -5.72 -1.55 -2.30
N PHE A 29 -6.47 -1.95 -1.27
CA PHE A 29 -7.08 -3.28 -1.15
C PHE A 29 -8.38 -3.43 -1.95
N LEU A 30 -8.36 -3.03 -3.22
CA LEU A 30 -9.47 -3.14 -4.15
C LEU A 30 -9.00 -3.80 -5.45
N PRO A 31 -9.79 -4.67 -6.09
CA PRO A 31 -9.37 -5.32 -7.32
C PRO A 31 -9.32 -4.37 -8.52
N LYS A 32 -9.99 -3.22 -8.44
CA LYS A 32 -10.03 -2.21 -9.51
C LYS A 32 -9.98 -0.81 -8.91
N PRO A 33 -9.39 0.17 -9.63
CA PRO A 33 -9.40 1.56 -9.20
C PRO A 33 -10.85 2.09 -9.05
N PRO A 34 -11.16 2.81 -7.95
CA PRO A 34 -12.46 3.44 -7.76
C PRO A 34 -12.65 4.60 -8.75
N LYS A 35 -13.91 4.87 -9.13
CA LYS A 35 -14.25 5.96 -10.07
C LYS A 35 -14.46 7.31 -9.40
N ASN A 36 -14.65 7.33 -8.08
CA ASN A 36 -14.92 8.53 -7.29
C ASN A 36 -14.49 8.34 -5.83
N GLY A 37 -14.51 9.43 -5.05
CA GLY A 37 -14.07 9.42 -3.66
C GLY A 37 -14.95 8.56 -2.74
N SER A 38 -16.26 8.49 -3.00
CA SER A 38 -17.17 7.66 -2.19
C SER A 38 -16.86 6.17 -2.37
N GLU A 39 -16.64 5.72 -3.61
CA GLU A 39 -16.19 4.35 -3.89
C GLU A 39 -14.85 4.03 -3.22
N ALA A 40 -13.93 5.00 -3.16
CA ALA A 40 -12.64 4.82 -2.47
C ALA A 40 -12.78 4.79 -0.94
N LEU A 41 -13.72 5.55 -0.39
CA LEU A 41 -13.96 5.67 1.04
C LEU A 41 -14.64 4.43 1.62
N PHE A 42 -15.64 3.89 0.93
CA PHE A 42 -16.41 2.71 1.35
C PHE A 42 -15.85 1.39 0.78
N ALA A 43 -14.60 1.43 0.30
CA ALA A 43 -13.86 0.30 -0.19
C ALA A 43 -13.29 -0.52 0.98
N GLU A 44 -14.16 -1.19 1.70
CA GLU A 44 -13.77 -2.04 2.81
C GLU A 44 -13.49 -3.47 2.36
N VAL A 45 -12.58 -4.12 3.08
CA VAL A 45 -12.30 -5.55 2.99
C VAL A 45 -12.30 -6.10 4.41
N ASP A 46 -12.80 -7.32 4.60
CA ASP A 46 -13.00 -7.91 5.93
C ASP A 46 -11.72 -7.91 6.80
N TYR A 47 -10.55 -8.04 6.17
CA TYR A 47 -9.25 -8.05 6.84
C TYR A 47 -8.63 -6.66 7.08
N ASN A 48 -9.33 -5.58 6.70
CA ASN A 48 -8.92 -4.19 6.92
C ASN A 48 -10.11 -3.26 7.21
N ALA A 49 -11.14 -3.76 7.89
CA ALA A 49 -12.31 -2.98 8.26
C ALA A 49 -11.96 -1.91 9.31
N VAL A 50 -12.68 -0.78 9.30
CA VAL A 50 -12.56 0.34 10.24
C VAL A 50 -13.93 0.92 10.55
N ASP A 51 -14.14 1.37 11.79
CA ASP A 51 -15.21 2.32 12.05
C ASP A 51 -14.76 3.73 11.63
N ILE A 52 -15.33 4.25 10.54
CA ILE A 52 -14.92 5.55 9.97
C ILE A 52 -15.12 6.72 10.95
N VAL A 53 -16.04 6.59 11.91
CA VAL A 53 -16.35 7.64 12.90
C VAL A 53 -15.40 7.55 14.10
N GLU A 54 -15.14 6.35 14.61
CA GLU A 54 -14.33 6.15 15.82
C GLU A 54 -12.83 6.01 15.53
N GLU A 55 -12.47 5.33 14.43
CA GLU A 55 -11.10 4.89 14.12
C GLU A 55 -10.51 5.61 12.90
N GLY A 56 -11.35 6.19 12.04
CA GLY A 56 -10.92 6.93 10.85
C GLY A 56 -10.69 6.03 9.64
N LEU A 57 -9.60 6.25 8.89
CA LEU A 57 -9.36 5.59 7.58
C LEU A 57 -8.21 4.58 7.60
N THR A 58 -7.64 4.28 8.77
CA THR A 58 -6.46 3.42 8.90
C THR A 58 -6.86 2.10 9.51
N GLY A 59 -6.97 1.07 8.68
CA GLY A 59 -7.29 -0.29 9.14
C GLY A 59 -6.09 -1.05 9.69
N PRO A 60 -6.32 -2.26 10.23
CA PRO A 60 -5.27 -3.08 10.82
C PRO A 60 -4.17 -3.47 9.83
N LEU A 61 -4.49 -3.71 8.55
CA LEU A 61 -3.49 -4.00 7.52
C LEU A 61 -2.70 -2.75 7.15
N ASP A 62 -3.34 -1.58 7.06
CA ASP A 62 -2.64 -0.30 6.84
C ASP A 62 -1.62 -0.06 7.96
N ALA A 63 -2.06 -0.13 9.21
CA ALA A 63 -1.20 0.03 10.38
C ALA A 63 -0.04 -0.98 10.39
N LEU A 64 -0.30 -2.24 10.04
CA LEU A 64 0.73 -3.26 9.92
C LEU A 64 1.77 -2.93 8.83
N ILE A 65 1.34 -2.49 7.65
CA ILE A 65 2.23 -2.07 6.56
C ILE A 65 3.13 -0.92 7.04
N HIS A 66 2.56 0.07 7.73
CA HIS A 66 3.31 1.20 8.28
C HIS A 66 4.37 0.76 9.29
N VAL A 67 4.00 -0.07 10.27
CA VAL A 67 4.95 -0.58 11.28
C VAL A 67 6.01 -1.49 10.65
N TRP A 68 5.61 -2.34 9.70
CA TRP A 68 6.52 -3.24 8.98
C TRP A 68 7.60 -2.48 8.21
N CYS A 69 7.19 -1.43 7.49
CA CYS A 69 8.08 -0.52 6.77
C CYS A 69 8.98 0.28 7.72
N ALA A 70 8.41 0.85 8.79
CA ALA A 70 9.16 1.65 9.77
C ALA A 70 10.28 0.84 10.43
N ASN A 71 9.99 -0.41 10.81
CA ASN A 71 10.98 -1.35 11.36
C ASN A 71 12.10 -1.74 10.37
N ARG A 72 11.97 -1.38 9.09
CA ARG A 72 12.95 -1.62 8.02
C ARG A 72 13.50 -0.33 7.42
N GLY A 73 13.32 0.80 8.12
CA GLY A 73 13.89 2.08 7.71
C GLY A 73 13.13 2.80 6.60
N ILE A 74 11.87 2.44 6.35
CA ILE A 74 11.01 3.12 5.37
C ILE A 74 9.88 3.83 6.12
N LEU A 75 9.79 5.15 5.97
CA LEU A 75 8.71 5.95 6.52
C LEU A 75 7.70 6.30 5.43
N LEU A 76 6.46 5.85 5.62
CA LEU A 76 5.31 6.20 4.79
C LEU A 76 4.38 7.13 5.60
N THR A 77 3.64 8.00 4.91
CA THR A 77 2.66 8.89 5.57
C THR A 77 1.51 8.08 6.16
N PRO A 78 1.14 8.25 7.44
CA PRO A 78 0.31 7.30 8.20
C PRO A 78 -1.17 7.19 7.76
N VAL A 79 -1.58 7.91 6.71
CA VAL A 79 -2.97 8.00 6.24
C VAL A 79 -3.18 7.37 4.86
N HIS A 80 -2.11 6.93 4.20
CA HIS A 80 -2.14 6.35 2.87
C HIS A 80 -0.98 5.38 2.65
N GLU A 81 -1.24 4.33 1.89
CA GLU A 81 -0.29 3.32 1.41
C GLU A 81 0.44 3.86 0.17
N MET A 82 0.86 5.12 0.27
CA MET A 82 1.46 5.89 -0.79
C MET A 82 2.93 6.15 -0.51
N ALA A 83 3.73 6.10 -1.56
CA ALA A 83 5.11 6.55 -1.57
C ALA A 83 5.25 7.73 -2.53
N LEU A 84 5.85 8.83 -2.03
CA LEU A 84 6.19 10.00 -2.83
C LEU A 84 7.71 10.04 -3.03
N VAL A 85 8.14 9.90 -4.27
CA VAL A 85 9.57 9.84 -4.62
C VAL A 85 10.14 11.26 -4.75
N GLY A 86 11.04 11.62 -3.84
CA GLY A 86 11.77 12.89 -3.88
C GLY A 86 12.99 12.84 -4.81
N PRO A 87 13.58 14.00 -5.19
CA PRO A 87 14.72 14.07 -6.11
C PRO A 87 15.99 13.36 -5.63
N THR A 88 16.12 13.14 -4.32
CA THR A 88 17.27 12.48 -3.70
C THR A 88 17.09 10.96 -3.57
N ALA A 89 15.90 10.43 -3.86
CA ALA A 89 15.63 9.01 -3.81
C ALA A 89 16.39 8.29 -4.93
N THR A 90 16.98 7.16 -4.61
CA THR A 90 17.74 6.32 -5.53
C THR A 90 16.92 5.10 -5.95
N GLU A 91 17.34 4.43 -7.03
CA GLU A 91 16.76 3.14 -7.43
C GLU A 91 16.86 2.12 -6.29
N LYS A 92 17.94 2.14 -5.51
CA LYS A 92 18.11 1.25 -4.35
C LYS A 92 17.06 1.48 -3.26
N ASP A 93 16.66 2.73 -3.03
CA ASP A 93 15.60 3.05 -2.06
C ASP A 93 14.25 2.49 -2.54
N VAL A 94 14.00 2.60 -3.85
CA VAL A 94 12.79 2.05 -4.49
C VAL A 94 12.80 0.53 -4.43
N ASP A 95 13.91 -0.12 -4.72
CA ASP A 95 14.06 -1.58 -4.68
C ASP A 95 13.90 -2.11 -3.24
N HIS A 96 14.47 -1.40 -2.25
CA HIS A 96 14.31 -1.72 -0.84
C HIS A 96 12.83 -1.64 -0.40
N TYR A 97 12.12 -0.60 -0.83
CA TYR A 97 10.68 -0.47 -0.57
C TYR A 97 9.87 -1.61 -1.21
N VAL A 98 10.07 -1.88 -2.49
CA VAL A 98 9.35 -2.96 -3.20
C VAL A 98 9.64 -4.32 -2.58
N SER A 99 10.91 -4.62 -2.26
CA SER A 99 11.29 -5.86 -1.58
C SER A 99 10.69 -5.97 -0.18
N THR A 100 10.59 -4.86 0.54
CA THR A 100 9.99 -4.81 1.88
C THR A 100 8.49 -5.15 1.83
N ILE A 101 7.75 -4.61 0.87
CA ILE A 101 6.34 -4.96 0.64
C ILE A 101 6.20 -6.42 0.21
N GLY A 102 7.06 -6.89 -0.70
CA GLY A 102 7.05 -8.30 -1.13
C GLY A 102 7.27 -9.27 0.04
N GLY A 103 8.17 -8.93 0.96
CA GLY A 103 8.41 -9.69 2.18
C GLY A 103 7.21 -9.70 3.13
N LEU A 104 6.48 -8.59 3.27
CA LEU A 104 5.24 -8.56 4.06
C LEU A 104 4.19 -9.50 3.46
N VAL A 105 3.95 -9.38 2.16
CA VAL A 105 2.96 -10.22 1.45
C VAL A 105 3.30 -11.70 1.62
N ALA A 106 4.57 -12.08 1.45
CA ALA A 106 5.02 -13.46 1.61
C ALA A 106 4.81 -14.03 3.04
N GLU A 107 4.79 -13.19 4.07
CA GLU A 107 4.45 -13.60 5.44
C GLU A 107 2.94 -13.73 5.67
N LEU A 108 2.13 -12.91 4.98
CA LEU A 108 0.66 -12.88 5.16
C LEU A 108 -0.09 -13.91 4.33
N VAL A 109 0.42 -14.29 3.14
CA VAL A 109 -0.26 -15.22 2.21
C VAL A 109 0.12 -16.70 2.40
N LYS A 110 0.66 -17.05 3.58
CA LYS A 110 1.00 -18.44 3.95
C LYS A 110 -0.24 -19.31 4.20
#